data_AF-A0A3A4P649-F1
#
_entry.id   AF-A0A3A4P649-F1
#
_cell.length_a   1.000
_cell.length_b   1.000
_cell.length_c   1.000
_cell.angle_alpha   90.00
_cell.angle_beta   90.00
_cell.angle_gamma   90.00
#
_symmetry.space_group_name_H-M   'P 1'
#
loop_
_entity.id
_entity.type
_entity.pdbx_description
1 polymer ?
#
loop_
_entity_poly.entity_id
_entity_poly.type
_entity_poly.pdbx_seq_one_letter_code
_entity_poly.pdbx_strand_id
1 'polypeptide(L)'
;MTEEERTMMQSVIDDTYLQFVEAVAEGRKENMIRLLQHWKSTKTTPEYPFTPDVVEIIRNYQDRIAQLAQIHNAAPIIPAATEIQSGTETTSNPEIANPTAQERFLPSHDVILSLVKTLADGKIYTGRQAKEIALIDDIGSLEDAIQTAAGLVGIRGRPKVIERRKREYSWLDLLSQKLSTLTGQKFPSPIQYRFPY
;
A
#
# COMPACT_ATOMS: atom_id res chain seq x y z
N MET A 1 22.69 28.22 -3.79
CA MET A 1 21.26 27.86 -3.76
C MET A 1 20.47 29.10 -3.46
N THR A 2 19.79 29.61 -4.46
CA THR A 2 18.82 30.69 -4.31
C THR A 2 17.55 30.14 -3.64
N GLU A 3 16.69 31.03 -3.13
CA GLU A 3 15.43 30.60 -2.53
C GLU A 3 14.50 29.95 -3.57
N GLU A 4 14.51 30.46 -4.81
CA GLU A 4 13.78 29.89 -5.94
C GLU A 4 14.22 28.46 -6.28
N GLU A 5 15.54 28.20 -6.32
CA GLU A 5 16.08 26.86 -6.54
C GLU A 5 15.66 25.89 -5.42
N ARG A 6 15.62 26.35 -4.17
CA ARG A 6 15.15 25.54 -3.03
C ARG A 6 13.68 25.20 -3.16
N THR A 7 12.83 26.16 -3.52
CA THR A 7 11.39 25.92 -3.73
C THR A 7 11.17 24.92 -4.86
N MET A 8 11.89 25.05 -5.97
CA MET A 8 11.79 24.12 -7.10
C MET A 8 12.26 22.71 -6.72
N MET A 9 13.33 22.61 -5.94
CA MET A 9 13.84 21.31 -5.48
C MET A 9 12.92 20.68 -4.43
N GLN A 10 12.34 21.51 -3.55
CA GLN A 10 11.36 21.07 -2.56
C GLN A 10 10.09 20.54 -3.23
N SER A 11 9.58 21.21 -4.27
CA SER A 11 8.39 20.71 -4.98
C SER A 11 8.63 19.35 -5.63
N VAL A 12 9.82 19.12 -6.22
CA VAL A 12 10.17 17.80 -6.77
C VAL A 12 10.25 16.74 -5.66
N ILE A 13 10.83 17.09 -4.50
CA ILE A 13 10.90 16.17 -3.35
C ILE A 13 9.48 15.84 -2.85
N ASP A 14 8.63 16.84 -2.72
CA ASP A 14 7.26 16.67 -2.23
C ASP A 14 6.42 15.84 -3.20
N ASP A 15 6.51 16.11 -4.51
CA ASP A 15 5.81 15.35 -5.54
C ASP A 15 6.27 13.89 -5.58
N THR A 16 7.58 13.63 -5.49
CA THR A 16 8.12 12.26 -5.47
C THR A 16 7.74 11.52 -4.19
N TYR A 17 7.74 12.20 -3.05
CA TYR A 17 7.25 11.64 -1.78
C TYR A 17 5.77 11.28 -1.86
N LEU A 18 4.92 12.19 -2.38
CA LEU A 18 3.49 11.93 -2.53
C LEU A 18 3.23 10.76 -3.47
N GLN A 19 3.91 10.69 -4.62
CA GLN A 19 3.82 9.55 -5.53
C GLN A 19 4.18 8.22 -4.86
N PHE A 20 5.22 8.22 -4.02
CA PHE A 20 5.60 7.03 -3.27
C PHE A 20 4.53 6.62 -2.25
N VAL A 21 4.04 7.56 -1.43
CA VAL A 21 3.01 7.27 -0.41
C VAL A 21 1.73 6.78 -1.07
N GLU A 22 1.36 7.38 -2.20
CA GLU A 22 0.21 6.98 -3.02
C GLU A 22 0.35 5.54 -3.51
N ALA A 23 1.50 5.19 -4.11
CA ALA A 23 1.76 3.83 -4.58
C ALA A 23 1.71 2.80 -3.44
N VAL A 24 2.22 3.16 -2.26
CA VAL A 24 2.14 2.31 -1.06
C VAL A 24 0.70 2.15 -0.58
N ALA A 25 -0.07 3.24 -0.56
CA ALA A 25 -1.45 3.23 -0.12
C ALA A 25 -2.33 2.36 -1.04
N GLU A 26 -2.19 2.49 -2.35
CA GLU A 26 -2.93 1.67 -3.30
C GLU A 26 -2.51 0.19 -3.22
N GLY A 27 -1.21 -0.08 -3.10
CA GLY A 27 -0.70 -1.45 -2.94
C GLY A 27 -1.15 -2.16 -1.66
N ARG A 28 -1.53 -1.40 -0.60
CA ARG A 28 -1.97 -1.93 0.70
C ARG A 28 -3.44 -1.68 1.01
N LYS A 29 -4.19 -1.13 0.08
CA LYS A 29 -5.57 -0.69 0.25
C LYS A 29 -6.47 -1.75 0.89
N GLU A 30 -6.43 -2.98 0.38
CA GLU A 30 -7.23 -4.09 0.89
C GLU A 30 -6.90 -4.43 2.35
N ASN A 31 -5.61 -4.48 2.71
CA ASN A 31 -5.17 -4.76 4.07
C ASN A 31 -5.58 -3.65 5.04
N MET A 32 -5.50 -2.39 4.61
CA MET A 32 -5.92 -1.24 5.40
C MET A 32 -7.45 -1.17 5.56
N ILE A 33 -8.21 -1.50 4.52
CA ILE A 33 -9.67 -1.61 4.59
C ILE A 33 -10.05 -2.68 5.62
N ARG A 34 -9.42 -3.85 5.57
CA ARG A 34 -9.66 -4.93 6.53
C ARG A 34 -9.37 -4.49 7.96
N LEU A 35 -8.25 -3.80 8.18
CA LEU A 35 -7.91 -3.23 9.48
C LEU A 35 -9.02 -2.29 9.96
N LEU A 36 -9.40 -1.31 9.15
CA LEU A 36 -10.41 -0.30 9.49
C LEU A 36 -11.78 -0.90 9.81
N GLN A 37 -12.19 -1.94 9.07
CA GLN A 37 -13.50 -2.59 9.22
C GLN A 37 -13.55 -3.58 10.39
N HIS A 38 -12.49 -4.35 10.62
CA HIS A 38 -12.54 -5.49 11.55
C HIS A 38 -11.88 -5.21 12.90
N TRP A 39 -11.10 -4.13 13.01
CA TRP A 39 -10.44 -3.78 14.26
C TRP A 39 -11.46 -3.44 15.36
N LYS A 40 -11.22 -3.98 16.56
CA LYS A 40 -12.02 -3.75 17.77
C LYS A 40 -11.11 -3.44 18.95
N SER A 41 -11.37 -2.34 19.64
CA SER A 41 -10.68 -2.01 20.89
C SER A 41 -11.20 -2.90 22.03
N THR A 42 -10.36 -3.76 22.59
CA THR A 42 -10.69 -4.53 23.80
C THR A 42 -10.21 -3.84 25.08
N LYS A 43 -9.28 -2.87 24.96
CA LYS A 43 -8.70 -2.13 26.08
C LYS A 43 -9.11 -0.66 26.03
N THR A 44 -9.28 -0.04 27.20
CA THR A 44 -9.61 1.39 27.35
C THR A 44 -8.46 2.29 26.91
N THR A 45 -7.22 1.85 27.12
CA THR A 45 -6.00 2.58 26.73
C THR A 45 -5.41 1.97 25.47
N PRO A 46 -5.07 2.77 24.43
CA PRO A 46 -4.41 2.27 23.24
C PRO A 46 -3.02 1.72 23.61
N GLU A 47 -2.77 0.47 23.22
CA GLU A 47 -1.50 -0.22 23.42
C GLU A 47 -0.80 -0.39 22.07
N TYR A 48 0.53 -0.25 22.09
CA TYR A 48 1.36 -0.47 20.91
C TYR A 48 1.09 -1.88 20.33
N PRO A 49 0.80 -2.00 19.03
CA PRO A 49 1.20 -1.10 17.93
C PRO A 49 0.23 0.02 17.58
N PHE A 50 -0.93 0.09 18.24
CA PHE A 50 -1.95 1.08 17.97
C PHE A 50 -1.63 2.38 18.73
N THR A 51 -0.99 3.32 18.06
CA THR A 51 -0.77 4.66 18.60
C THR A 51 -2.10 5.43 18.71
N PRO A 52 -2.20 6.44 19.59
CA PRO A 52 -3.42 7.24 19.73
C PRO A 52 -3.94 7.77 18.39
N ASP A 53 -3.05 8.27 17.54
CA ASP A 53 -3.37 8.81 16.22
C ASP A 53 -3.99 7.75 15.29
N VAL A 54 -3.43 6.53 15.26
CA VAL A 54 -3.98 5.42 14.47
C VAL A 54 -5.38 5.05 14.98
N VAL A 55 -5.54 4.98 16.30
CA VAL A 55 -6.82 4.63 16.92
C VAL A 55 -7.87 5.70 16.65
N GLU A 56 -7.49 6.97 16.68
CA GLU A 56 -8.37 8.09 16.34
C GLU A 56 -8.85 7.99 14.89
N ILE A 57 -7.95 7.73 13.93
CA ILE A 57 -8.30 7.53 12.52
C ILE A 57 -9.32 6.39 12.36
N ILE A 58 -9.07 5.24 13.02
CA ILE A 58 -9.96 4.08 12.95
C ILE A 58 -11.33 4.40 13.54
N ARG A 59 -11.38 5.03 14.72
CA ARG A 59 -12.64 5.41 15.39
C ARG A 59 -13.44 6.39 14.55
N ASN A 60 -12.81 7.45 14.05
CA ASN A 60 -13.47 8.45 13.20
C ASN A 60 -14.08 7.81 11.95
N TYR A 61 -13.38 6.84 11.34
CA TYR A 61 -13.92 6.08 10.22
C TYR A 61 -15.13 5.22 10.63
N GLN A 62 -15.03 4.47 11.73
CA GLN A 62 -16.12 3.59 12.21
C GLN A 62 -17.36 4.39 12.60
N ASP A 63 -17.19 5.53 13.28
CA ASP A 63 -18.29 6.42 13.67
C ASP A 63 -19.00 7.01 12.44
N ARG A 64 -18.23 7.42 11.42
CA ARG A 64 -18.79 7.86 10.13
C ARG A 64 -19.65 6.78 9.49
N ILE A 65 -19.15 5.54 9.46
CA ILE A 65 -19.88 4.39 8.90
C ILE A 65 -21.15 4.10 9.70
N ALA A 66 -21.10 4.19 11.03
CA ALA A 66 -22.26 4.01 11.90
C ALA A 66 -23.33 5.08 11.65
N GLN A 67 -22.93 6.34 11.49
CA GLN A 67 -23.85 7.45 11.15
C GLN A 67 -24.51 7.22 9.78
N LEU A 68 -23.74 6.81 8.77
CA LEU A 68 -24.28 6.48 7.45
C LEU A 68 -25.30 5.32 7.53
N ALA A 69 -25.02 4.30 8.34
CA ALA A 69 -25.95 3.20 8.56
C ALA A 69 -27.23 3.64 9.28
N GLN A 70 -27.13 4.57 10.24
CA GLN A 70 -28.30 5.12 10.95
C GLN A 70 -29.19 5.99 10.06
N ILE A 71 -28.60 6.83 9.19
CA ILE A 71 -29.37 7.64 8.22
C ILE A 71 -30.19 6.74 7.28
N HIS A 72 -29.67 5.57 6.93
CA HIS A 72 -30.40 4.62 6.08
C HIS A 72 -31.39 3.73 6.84
N ASN A 73 -31.17 3.43 8.12
CA ASN A 73 -32.12 2.70 8.97
C ASN A 73 -33.22 3.60 9.55
N ALA A 74 -32.99 4.91 9.67
CA ALA A 74 -33.98 5.91 10.02
C ALA A 74 -34.58 6.52 8.74
N ALA A 75 -35.63 5.85 8.23
CA ALA A 75 -36.64 6.35 7.28
C ALA A 75 -36.47 6.01 5.78
N PRO A 76 -37.55 5.46 5.17
CA PRO A 76 -38.33 6.17 4.19
C PRO A 76 -39.51 6.83 4.92
N ILE A 77 -39.38 8.10 5.28
CA ILE A 77 -40.57 8.92 5.53
C ILE A 77 -40.97 9.29 4.11
N ILE A 78 -41.89 8.49 3.56
CA ILE A 78 -42.74 8.92 2.48
C ILE A 78 -43.69 9.93 3.12
N PRO A 79 -43.61 11.25 2.90
CA PRO A 79 -44.84 12.00 2.83
C PRO A 79 -45.48 11.64 1.49
N ALA A 80 -46.76 11.34 1.56
CA ALA A 80 -47.61 10.94 0.46
C ALA A 80 -47.30 11.70 -0.84
N ALA A 81 -47.31 10.95 -1.94
CA ALA A 81 -47.46 11.51 -3.27
C ALA A 81 -48.65 12.47 -3.28
N THR A 82 -48.37 13.76 -3.38
CA THR A 82 -49.31 14.74 -3.93
C THR A 82 -48.81 15.05 -5.33
N GLU A 83 -49.60 14.62 -6.31
CA GLU A 83 -49.53 15.03 -7.71
C GLU A 83 -49.26 16.54 -7.84
N ILE A 84 -48.27 16.95 -8.66
CA ILE A 84 -48.47 17.89 -9.77
C ILE A 84 -47.41 17.60 -10.87
N GLN A 85 -47.89 17.00 -11.95
CA GLN A 85 -47.66 17.26 -13.38
C GLN A 85 -46.35 17.92 -13.89
N SER A 86 -45.73 17.21 -14.85
CA SER A 86 -45.20 17.66 -16.15
C SER A 86 -44.41 18.99 -16.24
N GLY A 87 -43.13 18.87 -16.60
CA GLY A 87 -42.33 19.98 -17.12
C GLY A 87 -41.00 19.47 -17.65
N THR A 88 -40.80 19.61 -18.95
CA THR A 88 -39.56 19.35 -19.69
C THR A 88 -38.45 20.27 -19.22
N GLU A 89 -37.29 19.73 -18.82
CA GLU A 89 -36.01 20.46 -18.95
C GLU A 89 -34.82 19.49 -18.86
N THR A 90 -34.26 19.20 -20.04
CA THR A 90 -32.91 18.68 -20.20
C THR A 90 -31.93 19.73 -19.69
N THR A 91 -31.48 19.59 -18.45
CA THR A 91 -30.20 20.18 -18.00
C THR A 91 -29.23 19.02 -17.80
N SER A 92 -28.32 18.86 -18.76
CA SER A 92 -27.12 18.04 -18.66
C SER A 92 -26.20 18.64 -17.60
N ASN A 93 -26.51 18.37 -16.34
CA ASN A 93 -25.56 18.46 -15.25
C ASN A 93 -24.73 17.17 -15.28
N PRO A 94 -23.40 17.20 -15.08
CA PRO A 94 -22.62 15.99 -15.05
C PRO A 94 -23.19 15.15 -13.90
N GLU A 95 -23.68 13.98 -14.28
CA GLU A 95 -24.21 12.96 -13.40
C GLU A 95 -23.11 12.64 -12.38
N ILE A 96 -23.17 13.32 -11.23
CA ILE A 96 -22.45 12.93 -10.02
C ILE A 96 -23.04 11.57 -9.72
N ALA A 97 -22.42 10.53 -10.27
CA ALA A 97 -22.82 9.14 -10.10
C ALA A 97 -22.99 8.93 -8.61
N ASN A 98 -24.25 8.80 -8.18
CA ASN A 98 -24.57 8.57 -6.79
C ASN A 98 -23.86 7.26 -6.42
N PRO A 99 -22.84 7.29 -5.55
CA PRO A 99 -21.94 6.15 -5.39
C PRO A 99 -22.75 4.91 -5.06
N THR A 100 -22.38 3.81 -5.72
CA THR A 100 -23.05 2.52 -5.55
C THR A 100 -23.10 2.23 -4.05
N ALA A 101 -24.19 1.64 -3.54
CA ALA A 101 -24.39 1.47 -2.09
C ALA A 101 -23.18 0.83 -1.37
N GLN A 102 -22.38 0.05 -2.10
CA GLN A 102 -21.13 -0.57 -1.63
C GLN A 102 -19.95 0.41 -1.51
N GLU A 103 -19.82 1.37 -2.44
CA GLU A 103 -18.73 2.37 -2.45
C GLU A 103 -18.86 3.38 -1.30
N ARG A 104 -20.09 3.63 -0.82
CA ARG A 104 -20.34 4.50 0.34
C ARG A 104 -19.73 4.01 1.65
N PHE A 105 -19.55 2.69 1.77
CA PHE A 105 -18.97 2.07 2.97
C PHE A 105 -17.46 1.81 2.86
N LEU A 106 -16.83 2.21 1.75
CA LEU A 106 -15.38 2.13 1.61
C LEU A 106 -14.71 3.33 2.30
N PRO A 107 -13.52 3.14 2.90
CA PRO A 107 -12.73 4.26 3.40
C PRO A 107 -12.35 5.17 2.23
N SER A 108 -12.44 6.46 2.49
CA SER A 108 -11.99 7.47 1.55
C SER A 108 -10.48 7.39 1.38
N HIS A 109 -10.00 7.77 0.21
CA HIS A 109 -8.57 7.76 -0.12
C HIS A 109 -7.72 8.46 0.94
N ASP A 110 -8.15 9.64 1.38
CA ASP A 110 -7.46 10.44 2.39
C ASP A 110 -7.28 9.72 3.73
N VAL A 111 -8.24 8.87 4.12
CA VAL A 111 -8.17 8.09 5.37
C VAL A 111 -7.09 7.00 5.26
N ILE A 112 -6.94 6.40 4.09
CA ILE A 112 -5.89 5.41 3.84
C ILE A 112 -4.53 6.11 3.84
N LEU A 113 -4.41 7.25 3.15
CA LEU A 113 -3.18 8.03 3.11
C LEU A 113 -2.75 8.49 4.51
N SER A 114 -3.67 8.99 5.32
CA SER A 114 -3.36 9.43 6.68
C SER A 114 -2.89 8.25 7.53
N LEU A 115 -3.59 7.12 7.47
CA LEU A 115 -3.19 5.90 8.18
C LEU A 115 -1.80 5.42 7.77
N VAL A 116 -1.49 5.38 6.47
CA VAL A 116 -0.17 4.99 5.94
C VAL A 116 0.91 5.94 6.47
N LYS A 117 0.67 7.25 6.44
CA LYS A 117 1.62 8.25 6.96
C LYS A 117 1.87 8.07 8.46
N THR A 118 0.82 7.82 9.24
CA THR A 118 0.94 7.60 10.69
C THR A 118 1.67 6.30 11.02
N LEU A 119 1.45 5.23 10.25
CA LEU A 119 2.16 3.96 10.43
C LEU A 119 3.61 4.00 9.92
N ALA A 120 3.94 4.90 8.99
CA ALA A 120 5.27 5.08 8.41
C ALA A 120 6.12 6.11 9.19
N ASP A 121 6.00 6.13 10.53
CA ASP A 121 6.71 7.03 11.42
C ASP A 121 8.17 6.59 11.75
N GLY A 122 8.61 5.46 11.18
CA GLY A 122 9.94 4.90 11.38
C GLY A 122 10.08 3.99 12.61
N LYS A 123 9.00 3.67 13.33
CA LYS A 123 9.03 2.78 14.49
C LYS A 123 9.24 1.30 14.08
N ILE A 124 9.81 0.54 15.01
CA ILE A 124 10.09 -0.89 14.83
C ILE A 124 8.94 -1.72 15.40
N TYR A 125 8.34 -2.56 14.55
CA TYR A 125 7.28 -3.49 14.95
C TYR A 125 7.83 -4.92 15.06
N THR A 126 7.39 -5.66 16.09
CA THR A 126 7.55 -7.13 16.09
C THR A 126 6.64 -7.76 15.04
N GLY A 127 6.93 -8.99 14.61
CA GLY A 127 6.08 -9.68 13.62
C GLY A 127 4.60 -9.78 14.03
N ARG A 128 4.31 -10.02 15.32
CA ARG A 128 2.94 -10.04 15.85
C ARG A 128 2.26 -8.68 15.72
N GLN A 129 2.95 -7.62 16.14
CA GLN A 129 2.46 -6.25 16.04
C GLN A 129 2.24 -5.85 14.58
N ALA A 130 3.18 -6.15 13.69
CA ALA A 130 3.06 -5.89 12.26
C ALA A 130 1.84 -6.56 11.65
N LYS A 131 1.49 -7.78 12.10
CA LYS A 131 0.28 -8.48 11.66
C LYS A 131 -0.99 -7.79 12.17
N GLU A 132 -1.00 -7.33 13.42
CA GLU A 132 -2.15 -6.63 14.03
C GLU A 132 -2.52 -5.34 13.29
N ILE A 133 -1.52 -4.55 12.84
CA ILE A 133 -1.73 -3.34 12.03
C ILE A 133 -1.68 -3.60 10.52
N ALA A 134 -1.79 -4.86 10.11
CA ALA A 134 -1.83 -5.29 8.70
C ALA A 134 -0.65 -4.79 7.83
N LEU A 135 0.53 -4.64 8.43
CA LEU A 135 1.79 -4.44 7.70
C LEU A 135 2.28 -5.73 7.04
N ILE A 136 1.96 -6.89 7.63
CA ILE A 136 2.24 -8.21 7.05
C ILE A 136 0.95 -9.01 7.00
N ASP A 137 0.88 -9.93 6.05
CA ASP A 137 -0.28 -10.81 5.90
C ASP A 137 -0.23 -11.94 6.95
N ASP A 138 0.92 -12.63 7.04
CA ASP A 138 1.10 -13.80 7.90
C ASP A 138 2.46 -13.87 8.59
N ILE A 139 2.51 -14.67 9.67
CA ILE A 139 3.71 -14.97 10.43
C ILE A 139 4.08 -16.42 10.16
N GLY A 140 5.31 -16.65 9.71
CA GLY A 140 5.81 -17.98 9.41
C GLY A 140 7.31 -17.99 9.12
N SER A 141 7.81 -19.17 8.79
CA SER A 141 9.16 -19.42 8.34
C SER A 141 9.31 -19.22 6.82
N LEU A 142 10.53 -19.39 6.31
CA LEU A 142 10.79 -19.39 4.87
C LEU A 142 10.00 -20.49 4.14
N GLU A 143 9.87 -21.66 4.75
CA GLU A 143 9.13 -22.79 4.15
C GLU A 143 7.65 -22.44 3.98
N ASP A 144 7.04 -21.79 4.97
CA ASP A 144 5.65 -21.33 4.92
C ASP A 144 5.46 -20.30 3.80
N ALA A 145 6.42 -19.36 3.65
CA ALA A 145 6.39 -18.38 2.56
C ALA A 145 6.50 -19.03 1.17
N ILE A 146 7.38 -20.04 1.02
CA ILE A 146 7.53 -20.82 -0.21
C ILE A 146 6.23 -21.56 -0.54
N GLN A 147 5.60 -22.18 0.46
CA GLN A 147 4.37 -22.93 0.27
C GLN A 147 3.19 -22.01 -0.09
N THR A 148 3.06 -20.85 0.58
CA THR A 148 2.06 -19.84 0.25
C THR A 148 2.24 -19.33 -1.17
N ALA A 149 3.47 -18.98 -1.56
CA ALA A 149 3.77 -18.55 -2.92
C ALA A 149 3.44 -19.64 -3.96
N ALA A 150 3.81 -20.90 -3.69
CA ALA A 150 3.48 -22.04 -4.54
C ALA A 150 1.96 -22.22 -4.68
N GLY A 151 1.21 -22.07 -3.59
CA GLY A 151 -0.25 -22.14 -3.57
C GLY A 151 -0.90 -21.04 -4.42
N LEU A 152 -0.41 -19.80 -4.32
CA LEU A 152 -0.92 -18.65 -5.08
C LEU A 152 -0.80 -18.85 -6.61
N VAL A 153 0.24 -19.54 -7.06
CA VAL A 153 0.47 -19.84 -8.49
C VAL A 153 0.04 -21.25 -8.91
N GLY A 154 -0.58 -22.01 -8.02
CA GLY A 154 -1.14 -23.33 -8.30
C GLY A 154 -0.11 -24.47 -8.46
N ILE A 155 1.10 -24.33 -7.94
CA ILE A 155 2.08 -25.43 -7.90
C ILE A 155 1.62 -26.47 -6.88
N ARG A 156 1.56 -27.74 -7.32
CA ARG A 156 1.17 -28.86 -6.47
C ARG A 156 2.39 -29.50 -5.82
N GLY A 157 2.28 -29.79 -4.52
CA GLY A 157 3.34 -30.44 -3.76
C GLY A 157 4.48 -29.47 -3.40
N ARG A 158 5.68 -30.03 -3.13
CA ARG A 158 6.84 -29.23 -2.72
C ARG A 158 7.49 -28.56 -3.94
N PRO A 159 7.55 -27.21 -3.99
CA PRO A 159 8.19 -26.52 -5.10
C PRO A 159 9.71 -26.72 -5.07
N LYS A 160 10.33 -26.79 -6.26
CA LYS A 160 11.79 -26.83 -6.38
C LYS A 160 12.34 -25.42 -6.26
N VAL A 161 12.90 -25.09 -5.10
CA VAL A 161 13.54 -23.79 -4.84
C VAL A 161 14.95 -23.79 -5.45
N ILE A 162 15.25 -22.75 -6.24
CA ILE A 162 16.58 -22.52 -6.78
C ILE A 162 17.17 -21.24 -6.20
N GLU A 163 18.35 -21.34 -5.59
CA GLU A 163 19.07 -20.16 -5.10
C GLU A 163 20.01 -19.64 -6.19
N ARG A 164 19.97 -18.33 -6.43
CA ARG A 164 20.97 -17.68 -7.29
C ARG A 164 22.29 -17.66 -6.54
N ARG A 165 23.19 -18.60 -6.86
CA ARG A 165 24.58 -18.54 -6.37
C ARG A 165 25.15 -17.15 -6.68
N LYS A 166 25.57 -16.42 -5.64
CA LYS A 166 26.45 -15.25 -5.83
C LYS A 166 27.68 -15.77 -6.55
N ARG A 167 28.03 -15.20 -7.71
CA ARG A 167 29.31 -15.51 -8.35
C ARG A 167 30.39 -15.03 -7.39
N GLU A 168 31.05 -15.96 -6.71
CA GLU A 168 32.26 -15.64 -5.98
C GLU A 168 33.30 -15.29 -7.03
N TYR A 169 33.82 -14.06 -6.96
CA TYR A 169 34.91 -13.64 -7.83
C TYR A 169 36.08 -14.59 -7.60
N SER A 170 36.39 -15.40 -8.60
CA SER A 170 37.50 -16.34 -8.50
C SER A 170 38.81 -15.54 -8.50
N TRP A 171 39.78 -15.93 -7.68
CA TRP A 171 41.11 -15.32 -7.69
C TRP A 171 41.78 -15.41 -9.08
N LEU A 172 41.39 -16.40 -9.88
CA LEU A 172 41.78 -16.53 -11.28
C LEU A 172 41.16 -15.46 -12.19
N ASP A 173 39.95 -14.97 -11.87
CA ASP A 173 39.34 -13.84 -12.57
C ASP A 173 40.11 -12.55 -12.29
N LEU A 174 40.65 -12.37 -11.08
CA LEU A 174 41.50 -11.22 -10.73
C LEU A 174 42.88 -11.30 -11.41
N LEU A 175 43.45 -12.51 -11.51
CA LEU A 175 44.74 -12.71 -12.17
C LEU A 175 44.63 -12.52 -13.70
N SER A 176 43.58 -13.05 -14.32
CA SER A 176 43.33 -12.90 -15.75
C SER A 176 43.02 -11.45 -16.14
N GLN A 177 42.40 -10.67 -15.24
CA GLN A 177 42.24 -9.23 -15.42
C GLN A 177 43.59 -8.49 -15.51
N LYS A 178 44.60 -8.89 -14.75
CA LYS A 178 45.96 -8.30 -14.82
C LYS A 178 46.79 -8.82 -15.99
N LEU A 179 46.54 -10.04 -16.48
CA LEU A 179 47.30 -10.60 -17.61
C LEU A 179 46.80 -10.07 -18.95
N SER A 180 45.49 -9.82 -19.08
CA SER A 180 44.88 -9.28 -20.30
C SER A 180 45.32 -7.85 -20.64
N THR A 181 45.76 -7.05 -19.66
CA THR A 181 46.33 -5.72 -19.91
C THR A 181 47.73 -5.77 -20.54
N LEU A 182 48.44 -6.91 -20.45
CA LEU A 182 49.80 -7.08 -20.95
C LEU A 182 49.87 -7.72 -22.33
N THR A 183 48.96 -8.64 -22.65
CA THR A 183 49.00 -9.40 -23.91
C THR A 183 48.20 -8.77 -25.06
N GLY A 184 47.50 -7.65 -24.83
CA GLY A 184 46.73 -6.94 -25.88
C GLY A 184 45.56 -7.73 -26.47
N GLN A 185 45.32 -8.96 -26.00
CA GLN A 185 44.29 -9.86 -26.48
C GLN A 185 43.02 -9.67 -25.62
N LYS A 186 41.98 -9.07 -26.21
CA LYS A 186 40.70 -8.74 -25.55
C LYS A 186 39.93 -10.02 -25.21
N PHE A 187 40.09 -10.53 -24.01
CA PHE A 187 39.12 -11.48 -23.45
C PHE A 187 37.89 -10.70 -22.95
N PRO A 188 36.66 -11.18 -23.21
CA PRO A 188 35.46 -10.52 -22.69
C PRO A 188 35.48 -10.59 -21.16
N SER A 189 35.64 -9.44 -20.52
CA SER A 189 35.69 -9.34 -19.07
C SER A 189 34.29 -9.51 -18.48
N PRO A 190 34.14 -10.25 -17.37
CA PRO A 190 32.85 -10.43 -16.70
C PRO A 190 32.34 -9.14 -16.00
N ILE A 191 33.11 -8.05 -16.02
CA ILE A 191 32.79 -6.73 -15.42
C ILE A 191 32.36 -5.73 -16.50
N GLN A 192 31.75 -6.18 -17.61
CA GLN A 192 31.04 -5.25 -18.47
C GLN A 192 29.76 -4.80 -17.78
N TYR A 193 29.79 -3.60 -17.19
CA TYR A 193 28.59 -2.91 -16.73
C TYR A 193 27.79 -2.49 -17.97
N ARG A 194 26.88 -3.36 -18.41
CA ARG A 194 25.97 -3.09 -19.51
C ARG A 194 24.82 -2.26 -18.93
N PHE A 195 24.91 -0.93 -19.04
CA PHE A 195 23.76 -0.08 -18.77
C PHE A 195 22.65 -0.42 -19.77
N PRO A 196 21.44 -0.78 -19.29
CA PRO A 196 20.28 -0.85 -20.16
C PRO A 196 19.83 0.59 -20.42
N TYR A 197 20.23 1.15 -21.56
CA TYR A 197 19.50 2.27 -22.17
C TYR A 197 18.52 1.68 -23.18
#